data_AF-A0A949Z0L0-F1
#
_entry.id   AF-A0A949Z0L0-F1
#
_cell.length_a   1.000
_cell.length_b   1.000
_cell.length_c   1.000
_cell.angle_alpha   90.00
_cell.angle_beta   90.00
_cell.angle_gamma   90.00
#
_symmetry.space_group_name_H-M   'P 1'
#
loop_
_entity.id
_entity.type
_entity.pdbx_description
1 polymer ?
#
loop_
_entity_poly.entity_id
_entity_poly.type
_entity_poly.pdbx_seq_one_letter_code
_entity_poly.pdbx_strand_id
1 'polypeptide(L)'
;MKLAPGMGSALALLVGIWAAACNPNTALDFGPTGEITTPPQDQLSRDILREFDGRDFTLTNDDRQAHVRLSDWAPDRRIIIPFWLGVNPLYPGFLRPTVGHVYVMSESVVVRPLSNSEYLIRAGSKLFKSDSLFEATHTRYTEMGKMLPTVVRFVGTRVITVPRDAPASGTVTEKVPVLREVSLPMHLDGPVPGYAKFEVAKSAG
;
A
#
# COMPACT_ATOMS: atom_id res chain seq x y z
N MET A 1 -40.28 22.73 58.77
CA MET A 1 -41.09 22.72 57.52
C MET A 1 -40.14 22.53 56.34
N LYS A 2 -40.51 21.69 55.37
CA LYS A 2 -39.69 21.00 54.33
C LYS A 2 -38.88 21.88 53.35
N LEU A 3 -37.77 21.31 52.84
CA LEU A 3 -37.28 21.17 51.43
C LEU A 3 -35.73 21.13 51.43
N ALA A 4 -35.03 20.01 51.20
CA ALA A 4 -34.77 19.23 49.96
C ALA A 4 -33.27 19.36 49.55
N PRO A 5 -32.63 18.31 49.00
CA PRO A 5 -31.17 18.18 48.91
C PRO A 5 -30.60 18.73 47.59
N GLY A 6 -29.48 19.46 47.68
CA GLY A 6 -28.69 19.90 46.52
C GLY A 6 -27.49 18.97 46.29
N MET A 7 -27.57 18.20 45.20
CA MET A 7 -26.48 17.41 44.63
C MET A 7 -25.27 18.30 44.29
N GLY A 8 -24.11 17.98 44.85
CA GLY A 8 -22.81 18.47 44.40
C GLY A 8 -21.95 17.27 44.00
N SER A 9 -22.17 16.75 42.79
CA SER A 9 -21.36 15.68 42.22
C SER A 9 -19.96 16.20 41.90
N ALA A 10 -18.97 15.78 42.68
CA ALA A 10 -17.56 15.90 42.31
C ALA A 10 -17.26 14.89 41.19
N LEU A 11 -17.15 15.37 39.95
CA LEU A 11 -16.65 14.56 38.84
C LEU A 11 -15.16 14.28 39.07
N ALA A 12 -14.84 13.08 39.55
CA ALA A 12 -13.49 12.55 39.47
C ALA A 12 -13.20 12.21 37.99
N LEU A 13 -12.46 13.09 37.31
CA LEU A 13 -11.84 12.80 36.01
C LEU A 13 -10.78 11.71 36.22
N LEU A 14 -11.19 10.46 36.07
CA LEU A 14 -10.30 9.34 35.80
C LEU A 14 -9.63 9.59 34.45
N VAL A 15 -8.46 10.22 34.47
CA VAL A 15 -7.55 10.24 33.33
C VAL A 15 -7.00 8.83 33.20
N GLY A 16 -7.70 8.01 32.42
CA GLY A 16 -7.20 6.74 31.93
C GLY A 16 -6.00 7.02 31.04
N ILE A 17 -4.80 6.95 31.62
CA ILE A 17 -3.55 6.88 30.87
C ILE A 17 -3.57 5.51 30.20
N TRP A 18 -4.11 5.45 28.98
CA TRP A 18 -3.84 4.34 28.08
C TRP A 18 -2.35 4.40 27.78
N ALA A 19 -1.58 3.59 28.51
CA ALA A 19 -0.28 3.16 28.05
C ALA A 19 -0.52 2.47 26.69
N ALA A 20 -0.34 3.23 25.62
CA ALA A 20 -0.14 2.67 24.30
C ALA A 20 1.14 1.85 24.41
N ALA A 21 0.99 0.57 24.74
CA ALA A 21 2.01 -0.41 24.54
C ALA A 21 2.39 -0.32 23.06
N CYS A 22 3.54 0.28 22.78
CA CYS A 22 4.18 0.28 21.47
C CYS A 22 4.52 -1.17 21.12
N ASN A 23 3.52 -1.93 20.74
CA ASN A 23 3.68 -3.25 20.19
C ASN A 23 3.77 -3.06 18.68
N PRO A 24 4.88 -3.42 18.00
CA PRO A 24 5.04 -3.24 16.55
C PRO A 24 3.87 -3.82 15.73
N ASN A 25 3.17 -4.81 16.29
CA ASN A 25 1.97 -5.42 15.70
C ASN A 25 0.78 -4.45 15.56
N THR A 26 0.69 -3.39 16.37
CA THR A 26 -0.38 -2.38 16.25
C THR A 26 -0.12 -1.36 15.14
N ALA A 27 1.14 -1.16 14.75
CA ALA A 27 1.53 -0.31 13.63
C ALA A 27 1.12 -0.90 12.26
N LEU A 28 0.83 -2.20 12.22
CA LEU A 28 0.43 -2.94 11.00
C LEU A 28 -1.06 -3.36 11.01
N ASP A 29 -1.88 -2.82 11.92
CA ASP A 29 -3.33 -3.02 11.82
C ASP A 29 -3.90 -2.14 10.71
N PHE A 30 -4.26 -2.74 9.58
CA PHE A 30 -4.78 -2.06 8.39
C PHE A 30 -6.30 -1.83 8.41
N GLY A 31 -6.95 -1.93 9.57
CA GLY A 31 -8.42 -1.86 9.68
C GLY A 31 -9.06 -3.22 9.41
N PRO A 32 -10.40 -3.36 9.30
CA PRO A 32 -11.08 -4.65 9.21
C PRO A 32 -10.68 -5.48 7.98
N THR A 33 -10.87 -6.80 8.06
CA THR A 33 -10.74 -7.70 6.90
C THR A 33 -11.88 -7.46 5.93
N GLY A 34 -11.56 -7.38 4.65
CA GLY A 34 -12.51 -7.09 3.59
C GLY A 34 -11.87 -6.20 2.53
N GLU A 35 -12.37 -6.33 1.31
CA GLU A 35 -11.97 -5.51 0.18
C GLU A 35 -13.14 -4.68 -0.31
N ILE A 36 -12.83 -3.49 -0.80
CA ILE A 36 -13.80 -2.65 -1.48
C ILE A 36 -13.66 -2.81 -2.99
N THR A 37 -14.80 -2.89 -3.65
CA THR A 37 -14.89 -2.81 -5.13
C THR A 37 -15.35 -1.42 -5.56
N THR A 38 -15.93 -0.63 -4.66
CA THR A 38 -16.42 0.72 -4.93
C THR A 38 -15.26 1.64 -5.34
N PRO A 39 -15.44 2.57 -6.30
CA PRO A 39 -14.42 3.56 -6.64
C PRO A 39 -14.05 4.50 -5.47
N PRO A 40 -12.92 5.22 -5.56
CA PRO A 40 -12.53 6.21 -4.55
C PRO A 40 -13.55 7.35 -4.43
N GLN A 41 -13.73 7.84 -3.21
CA GLN A 41 -14.65 8.96 -2.93
C GLN A 41 -14.00 10.33 -3.10
N ASP A 42 -12.67 10.43 -3.04
CA ASP A 42 -11.95 11.66 -3.33
C ASP A 42 -11.73 11.84 -4.84
N GLN A 43 -11.73 13.10 -5.28
CA GLN A 43 -11.62 13.45 -6.70
C GLN A 43 -10.26 13.08 -7.28
N LEU A 44 -9.18 13.31 -6.53
CA LEU A 44 -7.81 13.03 -6.97
C LEU A 44 -7.63 11.55 -7.32
N SER A 45 -8.04 10.64 -6.43
CA SER A 45 -7.91 9.21 -6.67
C SER A 45 -8.75 8.75 -7.86
N ARG A 46 -9.95 9.31 -8.06
CA ARG A 46 -10.75 9.01 -9.27
C ARG A 46 -10.07 9.47 -10.54
N ASP A 47 -9.52 10.67 -10.55
CA ASP A 47 -8.81 11.20 -11.71
C ASP A 47 -7.56 10.38 -12.02
N ILE A 48 -6.81 9.97 -10.99
CA ILE A 48 -5.66 9.06 -11.14
C ILE A 48 -6.10 7.72 -11.73
N LEU A 49 -7.12 7.07 -11.16
CA LEU A 49 -7.60 5.79 -11.69
C LEU A 49 -8.03 5.87 -13.15
N ARG A 50 -8.61 7.00 -13.58
CA ARG A 50 -8.98 7.19 -14.99
C ARG A 50 -7.77 7.47 -15.88
N GLU A 51 -6.85 8.32 -15.43
CA GLU A 51 -5.76 8.81 -16.28
C GLU A 51 -4.58 7.86 -16.36
N PHE A 52 -4.33 7.05 -15.33
CA PHE A 52 -3.14 6.19 -15.19
C PHE A 52 -3.38 4.73 -15.59
N ASP A 53 -4.63 4.33 -15.83
CA ASP A 53 -5.02 2.95 -16.08
C ASP A 53 -4.18 2.31 -17.19
N GLY A 54 -3.31 1.36 -16.81
CA GLY A 54 -2.44 0.63 -17.74
C GLY A 54 -1.40 1.48 -18.47
N ARG A 55 -1.06 2.67 -17.97
CA ARG A 55 -0.13 3.59 -18.61
C ARG A 55 1.21 3.68 -17.89
N ASP A 56 2.26 3.97 -18.63
CA ASP A 56 3.60 4.18 -18.09
C ASP A 56 3.79 5.62 -17.60
N PHE A 57 4.66 5.75 -16.60
CA PHE A 57 4.93 7.02 -15.94
C PHE A 57 6.39 7.13 -15.52
N THR A 58 6.80 8.36 -15.23
CA THR A 58 8.11 8.70 -14.68
C THR A 58 7.96 9.35 -13.31
N LEU A 59 9.00 9.22 -12.47
CA LEU A 59 9.08 9.86 -11.15
C LEU A 59 10.23 10.87 -11.10
N THR A 60 10.09 11.89 -10.27
CA THR A 60 11.23 12.72 -9.85
C THR A 60 11.99 12.08 -8.70
N ASN A 61 13.21 12.56 -8.45
CA ASN A 61 14.04 12.12 -7.34
C ASN A 61 13.61 12.82 -6.02
N ASP A 62 12.58 12.30 -5.37
CA ASP A 62 12.09 12.70 -4.04
C ASP A 62 11.78 11.43 -3.23
N ASP A 63 12.11 11.41 -1.93
CA ASP A 63 11.96 10.24 -1.06
C ASP A 63 10.68 10.25 -0.20
N ARG A 64 9.87 11.32 -0.30
CA ARG A 64 8.66 11.55 0.51
C ARG A 64 7.40 11.53 -0.32
N GLN A 65 7.44 12.16 -1.48
CA GLN A 65 6.29 12.33 -2.36
C GLN A 65 6.67 11.98 -3.78
N ALA A 66 5.88 11.13 -4.42
CA ALA A 66 6.09 10.77 -5.80
C ALA A 66 5.52 11.88 -6.69
N HIS A 67 6.38 12.67 -7.32
CA HIS A 67 5.93 13.55 -8.40
C HIS A 67 5.83 12.69 -9.65
N VAL A 68 4.60 12.37 -10.03
CA VAL A 68 4.28 11.42 -11.08
C VAL A 68 3.90 12.16 -12.34
N ARG A 69 4.50 11.76 -13.47
CA ARG A 69 4.19 12.28 -14.80
C ARG A 69 4.00 11.12 -15.76
N LEU A 70 2.84 11.07 -16.43
CA LEU A 70 2.64 10.14 -17.55
C LEU A 70 3.57 10.49 -18.70
N SER A 71 4.09 9.49 -19.40
CA SER A 71 5.15 9.70 -20.39
C SER A 71 4.74 10.59 -21.57
N ASP A 72 3.45 10.64 -21.91
CA ASP A 72 2.86 11.48 -22.95
C ASP A 72 2.41 12.86 -22.46
N TRP A 73 2.49 13.15 -21.16
CA TRP A 73 2.20 14.48 -20.65
C TRP A 73 3.31 15.47 -20.96
N ALA A 74 2.90 16.74 -21.09
CA ALA A 74 3.82 17.87 -21.14
C ALA A 74 4.78 17.85 -19.94
N PRO A 75 6.06 18.25 -20.10
CA PRO A 75 7.08 18.11 -19.05
C PRO A 75 6.75 18.79 -17.72
N ASP A 76 5.95 19.86 -17.75
CA ASP A 76 5.52 20.64 -16.59
C ASP A 76 4.27 20.07 -15.90
N ARG A 77 3.47 19.24 -16.60
CA ARG A 77 2.31 18.58 -16.02
C ARG A 77 2.76 17.40 -15.17
N ARG A 78 2.45 17.45 -13.88
CA ARG A 78 2.69 16.36 -12.91
C ARG A 78 1.63 16.37 -11.82
N ILE A 79 1.47 15.22 -11.18
CA ILE A 79 0.66 15.07 -9.97
C ILE A 79 1.53 14.57 -8.82
N ILE A 80 1.06 14.74 -7.60
CA ILE A 80 1.77 14.28 -6.40
C ILE A 80 0.97 13.14 -5.78
N ILE A 81 1.62 11.98 -5.63
CA ILE A 81 1.05 10.79 -4.99
C ILE A 81 1.94 10.40 -3.80
N PRO A 82 1.38 10.06 -2.63
CA PRO A 82 2.18 9.56 -1.52
C PRO A 82 2.88 8.25 -1.85
N PHE A 83 4.13 8.09 -1.40
CA PHE A 83 4.80 6.78 -1.43
C PHE A 83 4.21 5.84 -0.37
N TRP A 84 4.24 4.55 -0.67
CA TRP A 84 4.02 3.46 0.28
C TRP A 84 5.03 2.34 0.05
N LEU A 85 5.33 1.58 1.10
CA LEU A 85 6.39 0.55 1.16
C LEU A 85 7.84 1.03 0.90
N GLY A 86 8.08 2.35 0.89
CA GLY A 86 9.39 2.97 0.64
C GLY A 86 10.33 3.16 1.85
N VAL A 87 11.43 3.88 1.60
CA VAL A 87 12.69 3.86 2.39
C VAL A 87 12.62 4.46 3.80
N ASN A 88 11.55 5.19 4.16
CA ASN A 88 11.57 6.04 5.36
C ASN A 88 10.40 5.77 6.32
N PRO A 89 10.49 4.73 7.16
CA PRO A 89 9.41 4.32 8.05
C PRO A 89 9.31 5.10 9.37
N LEU A 90 10.22 6.05 9.63
CA LEU A 90 10.29 6.82 10.88
C LEU A 90 9.88 8.29 10.71
N TYR A 91 9.31 8.67 9.56
CA TYR A 91 8.77 10.01 9.43
C TYR A 91 7.55 10.16 10.35
N PRO A 92 7.49 11.18 11.21
CA PRO A 92 6.28 11.50 11.97
C PRO A 92 5.14 11.70 10.96
N GLY A 93 4.12 10.85 11.00
CA GLY A 93 3.06 10.84 10.00
C GLY A 93 3.23 9.82 8.87
N PHE A 94 3.81 8.64 9.14
CA PHE A 94 3.45 7.44 8.37
C PHE A 94 1.94 7.23 8.50
N LEU A 95 1.18 7.89 7.63
CA LEU A 95 -0.26 7.84 7.63
C LEU A 95 -0.64 6.42 7.25
N ARG A 96 -1.44 5.78 8.11
CA ARG A 96 -2.06 4.51 7.79
C ARG A 96 -2.71 4.63 6.40
N PRO A 97 -2.45 3.70 5.47
CA PRO A 97 -3.07 3.76 4.16
C PRO A 97 -4.59 3.76 4.31
N THR A 98 -5.27 4.58 3.53
CA THR A 98 -6.72 4.74 3.57
C THR A 98 -7.32 3.88 2.46
N VAL A 99 -8.27 3.02 2.85
CA VAL A 99 -8.94 2.12 1.91
C VAL A 99 -9.56 2.94 0.78
N GLY A 100 -9.24 2.55 -0.45
CA GLY A 100 -9.68 3.17 -1.68
C GLY A 100 -8.73 4.21 -2.27
N HIS A 101 -7.77 4.73 -1.51
CA HIS A 101 -6.82 5.74 -1.98
C HIS A 101 -5.71 5.12 -2.85
N VAL A 102 -5.07 5.98 -3.65
CA VAL A 102 -3.97 5.61 -4.54
C VAL A 102 -2.62 6.00 -3.94
N TYR A 103 -1.63 5.15 -4.16
CA TYR A 103 -0.28 5.27 -3.65
C TYR A 103 0.73 4.91 -4.74
N VAL A 104 1.95 5.41 -4.64
CA VAL A 104 3.08 4.83 -5.37
C VAL A 104 3.76 3.82 -4.47
N MET A 105 3.63 2.55 -4.82
CA MET A 105 4.42 1.50 -4.19
C MET A 105 5.87 1.65 -4.65
N SER A 106 6.79 1.88 -3.72
CA SER A 106 8.23 1.86 -3.96
C SER A 106 8.91 0.77 -3.12
N GLU A 107 10.08 0.32 -3.57
CA GLU A 107 10.91 -0.64 -2.84
C GLU A 107 10.26 -1.99 -2.49
N SER A 108 9.34 -2.53 -3.29
CA SER A 108 8.82 -3.88 -3.07
C SER A 108 9.62 -4.96 -3.81
N VAL A 109 9.52 -6.20 -3.35
CA VAL A 109 10.11 -7.39 -3.98
C VAL A 109 9.02 -8.40 -4.23
N VAL A 110 8.97 -8.99 -5.43
CA VAL A 110 8.10 -10.13 -5.71
C VAL A 110 8.66 -11.36 -5.00
N VAL A 111 7.91 -11.91 -4.05
CA VAL A 111 8.31 -13.09 -3.28
C VAL A 111 7.94 -14.36 -4.02
N ARG A 112 6.69 -14.46 -4.47
CA ARG A 112 6.16 -15.61 -5.21
C ARG A 112 4.82 -15.28 -5.87
N PRO A 113 4.45 -15.97 -6.97
CA PRO A 113 3.08 -15.95 -7.46
C PRO A 113 2.15 -16.72 -6.51
N LEU A 114 0.91 -16.24 -6.37
CA LEU A 114 -0.20 -16.90 -5.68
C LEU A 114 -1.24 -17.40 -6.69
N SER A 115 -1.44 -16.67 -7.79
CA SER A 115 -2.27 -17.04 -8.93
C SER A 115 -1.70 -16.46 -10.23
N ASN A 116 -2.47 -16.46 -11.32
CA ASN A 116 -2.05 -15.88 -12.60
C ASN A 116 -1.87 -14.35 -12.54
N SER A 117 -2.59 -13.68 -11.65
CA SER A 117 -2.62 -12.22 -11.50
C SER A 117 -2.32 -11.75 -10.07
N GLU A 118 -2.16 -12.66 -9.11
CA GLU A 118 -1.87 -12.32 -7.73
C GLU A 118 -0.46 -12.75 -7.34
N TYR A 119 0.25 -11.83 -6.69
CA TYR A 119 1.61 -12.03 -6.21
C TYR A 119 1.69 -11.71 -4.73
N LEU A 120 2.42 -12.53 -3.98
CA LEU A 120 2.90 -12.13 -2.67
C LEU A 120 4.12 -11.23 -2.89
N ILE A 121 4.03 -10.00 -2.39
CA ILE A 121 5.12 -9.05 -2.42
C ILE A 121 5.53 -8.70 -1.00
N ARG A 122 6.77 -8.26 -0.84
CA ARG A 122 7.33 -7.85 0.44
C ARG A 122 7.95 -6.48 0.34
N ALA A 123 7.72 -5.65 1.34
CA ALA A 123 8.44 -4.39 1.50
C ALA A 123 9.95 -4.67 1.58
N GLY A 124 10.74 -3.92 0.82
CA GLY A 124 12.19 -4.06 0.73
C GLY A 124 12.93 -3.64 2.00
N SER A 125 12.27 -2.89 2.88
CA SER A 125 12.80 -2.54 4.20
C SER A 125 12.65 -3.68 5.20
N LYS A 126 13.79 -4.13 5.74
CA LYS A 126 13.89 -5.19 6.75
C LYS A 126 13.16 -4.88 8.07
N LEU A 127 12.84 -3.61 8.34
CA LEU A 127 12.22 -3.19 9.59
C LEU A 127 10.73 -3.50 9.64
N PHE A 128 10.04 -3.55 8.49
CA PHE A 128 8.57 -3.67 8.47
C PHE A 128 8.06 -4.95 7.83
N LYS A 129 8.87 -5.67 7.02
CA LYS A 129 8.57 -7.01 6.43
C LYS A 129 7.07 -7.27 6.17
N SER A 130 6.34 -6.25 5.70
CA SER A 130 4.91 -6.38 5.56
C SER A 130 4.68 -7.07 4.24
N ASP A 131 4.32 -8.34 4.31
CA ASP A 131 3.81 -9.04 3.15
C ASP A 131 2.51 -8.36 2.72
N SER A 132 2.33 -8.21 1.42
CA SER A 132 1.15 -7.63 0.79
C SER A 132 0.74 -8.50 -0.38
N LEU A 133 -0.56 -8.57 -0.64
CA LEU A 133 -1.07 -9.17 -1.86
C LEU A 133 -1.08 -8.09 -2.94
N PHE A 134 -0.37 -8.32 -4.04
CA PHE A 134 -0.38 -7.47 -5.22
C PHE A 134 -1.22 -8.12 -6.32
N GLU A 135 -2.30 -7.47 -6.70
CA GLU A 135 -3.17 -7.85 -7.83
C GLU A 135 -2.71 -7.10 -9.08
N ALA A 136 -2.01 -7.80 -9.96
CA ALA A 136 -1.56 -7.30 -11.26
C ALA A 136 -2.73 -7.37 -12.26
N THR A 137 -3.10 -6.23 -12.84
CA THR A 137 -4.22 -6.11 -13.78
C THR A 137 -3.75 -5.77 -15.19
N HIS A 138 -2.57 -5.17 -15.31
CA HIS A 138 -1.92 -4.71 -16.53
C HIS A 138 -0.58 -5.39 -16.76
N THR A 139 0.01 -6.01 -15.73
CA THR A 139 1.27 -6.72 -15.85
C THR A 139 1.19 -8.19 -15.50
N ARG A 140 2.14 -8.95 -16.05
CA ARG A 140 2.45 -10.31 -15.63
C ARG A 140 3.94 -10.40 -15.34
N TYR A 141 4.30 -10.59 -14.08
CA TYR A 141 5.68 -10.81 -13.69
C TYR A 141 6.14 -12.20 -14.09
N THR A 142 7.22 -12.26 -14.87
CA THR A 142 7.82 -13.49 -15.42
C THR A 142 9.08 -13.92 -14.65
N GLU A 143 9.73 -12.98 -13.96
CA GLU A 143 10.88 -13.23 -13.09
C GLU A 143 10.72 -12.50 -11.76
N MET A 144 11.22 -13.11 -10.68
CA MET A 144 11.18 -12.52 -9.34
C MET A 144 12.31 -11.48 -9.18
N GLY A 145 12.10 -10.49 -8.31
CA GLY A 145 13.08 -9.45 -8.06
C GLY A 145 12.45 -8.19 -7.47
N LYS A 146 13.22 -7.10 -7.42
CA LYS A 146 12.69 -5.79 -7.01
C LYS A 146 11.65 -5.32 -8.01
N MET A 147 10.53 -4.81 -7.54
CA MET A 147 9.53 -4.19 -8.41
C MET A 147 9.96 -2.75 -8.68
N LEU A 148 9.73 -2.32 -9.91
CA LEU A 148 9.79 -0.89 -10.22
C LEU A 148 8.63 -0.18 -9.52
N PRO A 149 8.78 1.12 -9.21
CA PRO A 149 7.69 1.88 -8.65
C PRO A 149 6.41 1.72 -9.47
N THR A 150 5.28 1.49 -8.82
CA THR A 150 4.00 1.22 -9.50
C THR A 150 2.89 2.00 -8.78
N VAL A 151 2.00 2.65 -9.53
CA VAL A 151 0.80 3.26 -8.93
C VAL A 151 -0.19 2.15 -8.59
N VAL A 152 -0.60 2.10 -7.34
CA VAL A 152 -1.49 1.07 -6.80
C VAL A 152 -2.62 1.68 -6.00
N ARG A 153 -3.75 0.99 -5.97
CA ARG A 153 -4.88 1.29 -5.09
C ARG A 153 -4.86 0.35 -3.89
N PHE A 154 -4.93 0.91 -2.69
CA PHE A 154 -5.17 0.11 -1.49
C PHE A 154 -6.65 -0.26 -1.43
N VAL A 155 -7.00 -1.54 -1.57
CA VAL A 155 -8.42 -1.96 -1.63
C VAL A 155 -8.94 -2.58 -0.34
N GLY A 156 -8.09 -2.72 0.67
CA GLY A 156 -8.45 -3.31 1.96
C GLY A 156 -7.51 -4.43 2.35
N THR A 157 -7.98 -5.41 3.12
CA THR A 157 -7.14 -6.51 3.60
C THR A 157 -7.77 -7.88 3.38
N ARG A 158 -6.91 -8.88 3.17
CA ARG A 158 -7.28 -10.29 3.03
C ARG A 158 -6.54 -11.12 4.07
N VAL A 159 -7.19 -12.15 4.58
CA VAL A 159 -6.51 -13.19 5.37
C VAL A 159 -6.05 -14.26 4.40
N ILE A 160 -4.74 -14.50 4.34
CA ILE A 160 -4.13 -15.49 3.45
C ILE A 160 -3.28 -16.46 4.26
N THR A 161 -3.09 -17.66 3.73
CA THR A 161 -2.17 -18.65 4.30
C THR A 161 -0.93 -18.72 3.42
N VAL A 162 0.21 -18.34 3.98
CA VAL A 162 1.49 -18.33 3.28
C VAL A 162 2.50 -19.27 3.96
N PRO A 163 3.44 -19.86 3.21
CA PRO A 163 4.54 -20.60 3.82
C PRO A 163 5.40 -19.69 4.68
N ARG A 164 5.85 -20.20 5.83
CA ARG A 164 6.78 -19.46 6.68
C ARG A 164 8.11 -19.25 5.97
N ASP A 165 8.75 -18.13 6.27
CA ASP A 165 10.14 -17.88 5.86
C ASP A 165 11.08 -18.88 6.55
N ALA A 166 12.09 -19.35 5.82
CA ALA A 166 13.17 -20.13 6.40
C ALA A 166 13.83 -19.36 7.57
N PRO A 167 14.25 -20.05 8.65
CA PRO A 167 14.32 -21.51 8.79
C PRO A 167 13.01 -22.17 9.27
N ALA A 168 11.95 -21.41 9.52
CA ALA A 168 10.69 -21.98 9.99
C ALA A 168 10.00 -22.77 8.86
N SER A 169 9.43 -23.92 9.20
CA SER A 169 8.67 -24.76 8.28
C SER A 169 7.16 -24.64 8.52
N GLY A 170 6.37 -25.08 7.55
CA GLY A 170 4.91 -25.00 7.60
C GLY A 170 4.35 -23.68 7.07
N THR A 171 3.10 -23.39 7.41
CA THR A 171 2.39 -22.19 6.97
C THR A 171 2.01 -21.30 8.14
N VAL A 172 1.66 -20.07 7.82
CA VAL A 172 1.10 -19.09 8.75
C VAL A 172 -0.07 -18.40 8.06
N THR A 173 -1.15 -18.22 8.81
CA THR A 173 -2.29 -17.41 8.37
C THR A 173 -2.04 -15.98 8.82
N GLU A 174 -1.98 -15.07 7.86
CA GLU A 174 -1.69 -13.66 8.09
C GLU A 174 -2.73 -12.79 7.41
N LYS A 175 -3.00 -11.64 8.04
CA LYS A 175 -3.80 -10.60 7.43
C LYS A 175 -2.85 -9.65 6.71
N VAL A 176 -3.02 -9.53 5.40
CA VAL A 176 -2.17 -8.71 4.55
C VAL A 176 -2.99 -7.63 3.85
N PRO A 177 -2.41 -6.44 3.60
CA PRO A 177 -3.02 -5.45 2.72
C PRO A 177 -3.08 -5.96 1.28
N VAL A 178 -4.11 -5.54 0.56
CA VAL A 178 -4.31 -5.84 -0.86
C VAL A 178 -4.09 -4.58 -1.68
N LEU A 179 -3.13 -4.64 -2.60
CA LEU A 179 -2.74 -3.59 -3.52
C LEU A 179 -3.17 -3.99 -4.93
N ARG A 180 -4.05 -3.19 -5.54
CA ARG A 180 -4.45 -3.40 -6.94
C ARG A 180 -3.65 -2.48 -7.85
N GLU A 181 -3.05 -3.05 -8.88
CA GLU A 181 -2.34 -2.29 -9.90
C GLU A 181 -3.26 -1.26 -10.57
N VAL A 182 -2.74 -0.05 -10.77
CA VAL A 182 -3.43 1.02 -11.51
C VAL A 182 -2.64 1.33 -12.78
N SER A 183 -1.33 1.56 -12.66
CA SER A 183 -0.47 1.88 -13.79
C SER A 183 0.42 0.71 -14.18
N LEU A 184 1.09 0.81 -15.33
CA LEU A 184 2.28 0.00 -15.57
C LEU A 184 3.39 0.38 -14.57
N PRO A 185 4.37 -0.50 -14.32
CA PRO A 185 5.58 -0.16 -13.59
C PRO A 185 6.31 1.02 -14.25
N MET A 186 6.98 1.84 -13.44
CA MET A 186 7.65 3.07 -13.87
C MET A 186 8.54 2.84 -15.09
N HIS A 187 8.47 3.77 -16.03
CA HIS A 187 9.30 3.77 -17.22
C HIS A 187 10.79 3.83 -16.86
N LEU A 188 11.58 3.05 -17.57
CA LEU A 188 13.04 3.08 -17.54
C LEU A 188 13.58 3.06 -18.96
N ASP A 189 14.67 3.78 -19.20
CA ASP A 189 15.38 3.80 -20.49
C ASP A 189 16.15 2.49 -20.80
N GLY A 190 15.82 1.40 -20.10
CA GLY A 190 16.42 0.08 -20.29
C GLY A 190 16.22 -0.86 -19.10
N PRO A 191 16.60 -2.14 -19.25
CA PRO A 191 16.54 -3.12 -18.18
C PRO A 191 17.51 -2.76 -17.05
N VAL A 192 17.04 -2.85 -15.80
CA VAL A 192 17.88 -2.63 -14.62
C VAL A 192 18.13 -3.95 -13.90
N PRO A 193 19.40 -4.38 -13.71
CA PRO A 193 19.71 -5.63 -13.02
C PRO A 193 19.10 -5.72 -11.61
N GLY A 194 18.59 -6.90 -11.26
CA GLY A 194 17.99 -7.18 -9.95
C GLY A 194 16.53 -6.75 -9.80
N TYR A 195 15.94 -6.13 -10.83
CA TYR A 195 14.50 -5.89 -10.89
C TYR A 195 13.77 -7.06 -11.54
N ALA A 196 12.54 -7.30 -11.08
CA ALA A 196 11.61 -8.27 -11.62
C ALA A 196 11.28 -7.93 -13.06
N LYS A 197 11.25 -8.96 -13.93
CA LYS A 197 10.79 -8.80 -15.31
C LYS A 197 9.29 -8.99 -15.40
N PHE A 198 8.67 -8.25 -16.31
CA PHE A 198 7.23 -8.32 -16.54
C PHE A 198 6.90 -8.20 -18.03
N GLU A 199 5.74 -8.72 -18.39
CA GLU A 199 5.09 -8.52 -19.66
C GLU A 199 3.85 -7.63 -19.44
N VAL A 200 3.53 -6.77 -20.40
CA VAL A 200 2.25 -6.06 -20.41
C VAL A 200 1.16 -7.06 -20.79
N ALA A 201 0.20 -7.27 -19.89
CA ALA A 201 -0.97 -8.07 -20.15
C ALA A 201 -1.77 -7.39 -21.26
N LYS A 202 -2.02 -8.11 -22.37
CA LYS A 202 -2.92 -7.61 -23.42
C LYS A 202 -4.30 -7.42 -22.80
N SER A 203 -4.80 -6.19 -22.80
CA SER A 203 -6.21 -5.92 -22.52
C SER A 203 -7.05 -6.83 -23.41
N ALA A 204 -7.90 -7.68 -22.82
CA ALA A 204 -8.96 -8.30 -23.58
C ALA A 204 -9.88 -7.15 -24.03
N GLY A 205 -9.77 -6.76 -25.30
CA GLY A 205 -10.65 -5.77 -25.91
C GLY A 205 -12.08 -6.25 -26.00
#